data_AF-A0A397SRE0-F1
#
_entry.id   AF-A0A397SRE0-F1
#
_cell.length_a   1.000
_cell.length_b   1.000
_cell.length_c   1.000
_cell.angle_alpha   90.00
_cell.angle_beta   90.00
_cell.angle_gamma   90.00
#
_symmetry.space_group_name_H-M   'P 1'
#
loop_
_entity.id
_entity.type
_entity.pdbx_description
1 polymer ?
#
loop_
_entity_poly.entity_id
_entity_poly.type
_entity_poly.pdbx_seq_one_letter_code
_entity_poly.pdbx_strand_id
1 'polypeptide(L)' 'ISSGQPPFFNYNHDYYLAINIINGIRPKIVPETPLEYKNLMEQCWNADPLKIPDIYT' A
#
# COMPACT_ATOMS: atom_id res chain seq x y z
N ILE A 1 2.46 -3.34 9.84
CA ILE A 1 3.31 -3.11 11.03
C ILE A 1 3.63 -1.63 11.22
N SER A 2 4.08 -0.91 10.18
CA SER A 2 4.47 0.52 10.27
C SER A 2 3.45 1.45 10.96
N SER A 3 2.15 1.25 10.76
CA SER A 3 1.09 2.08 11.37
C SER A 3 0.41 1.45 12.59
N GLY A 4 0.76 0.21 12.96
CA GLY A 4 0.03 -0.56 13.98
C GLY A 4 -1.43 -0.94 13.62
N GLN A 5 -1.93 -0.52 12.46
CA GLN A 5 -3.30 -0.75 12.00
C GLN A 5 -3.31 -1.52 10.67
N PRO A 6 -4.34 -2.34 10.40
CA PRO A 6 -4.51 -2.95 9.09
C PRO A 6 -4.62 -1.91 7.97
N PRO A 7 -4.11 -2.20 6.76
CA PRO A 7 -4.41 -1.39 5.58
C PRO A 7 -5.92 -1.22 5.42
N PHE A 8 -6.35 0.00 5.06
CA PHE A 8 -7.77 0.32 4.87
C PHE A 8 -8.67 0.03 6.10
N PHE A 9 -8.16 0.16 7.32
CA PHE A 9 -8.95 -0.10 8.55
C PHE A 9 -10.24 0.74 8.67
N ASN A 10 -10.30 1.88 8.00
CA ASN A 10 -11.48 2.77 7.96
C ASN A 10 -12.48 2.44 6.85
N TYR A 11 -12.24 1.40 6.06
CA TYR A 11 -13.10 0.99 4.96
C TYR A 11 -13.76 -0.35 5.30
N ASN A 12 -14.98 -0.54 4.81
CA ASN A 12 -15.59 -1.87 4.80
C ASN A 12 -14.80 -2.79 3.87
N HIS A 13 -14.49 -4.00 4.32
CA HIS A 13 -13.75 -4.99 3.51
C HIS A 13 -14.71 -5.75 2.61
N ASP A 14 -15.26 -5.03 1.62
CA ASP A 14 -16.27 -5.53 0.69
C ASP A 14 -15.80 -5.44 -0.78
N TYR A 15 -16.69 -5.83 -1.70
CA TYR A 15 -16.44 -5.78 -3.13
C TYR A 15 -16.09 -4.37 -3.65
N TYR A 16 -16.70 -3.33 -3.07
CA TYR A 16 -16.44 -1.96 -3.50
C TYR A 16 -15.01 -1.53 -3.12
N LEU A 17 -14.51 -1.95 -1.95
CA LEU A 17 -13.12 -1.72 -1.58
C LEU A 17 -12.15 -2.37 -2.58
N ALA A 18 -12.42 -3.62 -3.00
CA ALA A 18 -11.58 -4.31 -3.98
C ALA A 18 -11.51 -3.56 -5.32
N ILE A 19 -12.66 -3.10 -5.83
CA ILE A 19 -12.73 -2.29 -7.05
C ILE A 19 -11.96 -0.98 -6.89
N ASN A 20 -12.08 -0.30 -5.75
CA ASN A 20 -11.35 0.94 -5.51
C ASN A 20 -9.83 0.71 -5.48
N ILE A 21 -9.35 -0.41 -4.93
CA ILE A 21 -7.92 -0.75 -4.89
C ILE A 21 -7.38 -0.96 -6.31
N ILE A 22 -8.14 -1.67 -7.16
CA ILE A 22 -7.83 -1.84 -8.59
C ILE A 22 -7.79 -0.48 -9.29
N ASN A 23 -8.72 0.43 -8.95
CA ASN A 23 -8.78 1.80 -9.48
C ASN A 23 -7.71 2.74 -8.90
N GLY A 24 -6.83 2.27 -8.02
CA GLY A 24 -5.64 3.02 -7.62
C GLY A 24 -5.68 3.62 -6.21
N ILE A 25 -6.72 3.39 -5.39
CA ILE A 25 -6.64 3.86 -4.00
C ILE A 25 -5.52 3.11 -3.27
N ARG A 26 -4.85 3.80 -2.35
CA ARG A 26 -3.76 3.25 -1.54
C ARG A 26 -3.99 3.49 -0.05
N PRO A 27 -3.45 2.64 0.83
CA PRO A 27 -3.52 2.87 2.27
C PRO A 27 -2.90 4.22 2.64
N LYS A 28 -3.47 4.88 3.64
CA LYS A 28 -2.88 6.10 4.19
C LYS A 28 -1.55 5.78 4.86
N ILE A 29 -0.51 6.49 4.48
CA ILE A 29 0.80 6.45 5.15
C ILE A 29 0.74 7.43 6.32
N VAL A 30 1.07 6.98 7.53
CA VAL A 30 1.05 7.84 8.72
C VAL A 30 2.33 8.69 8.76
N PRO A 31 2.29 9.93 9.29
CA PRO A 31 3.47 10.80 9.31
C PRO A 31 4.70 10.20 10.02
N GLU A 32 4.47 9.29 10.97
CA GLU A 32 5.52 8.60 11.74
C GLU A 32 6.16 7.43 10.98
N THR A 33 5.63 7.05 9.80
CA THR A 33 6.24 6.01 8.98
C THR A 33 7.62 6.48 8.49
N PRO A 34 8.70 5.71 8.75
CA PRO A 34 10.03 6.04 8.23
C PRO A 34 10.03 6.18 6.71
N LEU A 35 10.86 7.09 6.19
CA LEU A 35 10.88 7.44 4.77
C LEU A 35 11.19 6.24 3.88
N GLU A 36 12.06 5.35 4.33
CA GLU A 36 12.44 4.12 3.65
C GLU A 36 11.22 3.21 3.44
N TYR A 37 10.38 3.06 4.48
CA TYR A 37 9.15 2.29 4.38
C TYR A 37 8.11 2.97 3.49
N LYS A 38 7.99 4.30 3.55
CA LYS A 38 7.13 5.06 2.63
C LYS A 38 7.52 4.80 1.18
N ASN A 39 8.80 4.95 0.86
CA ASN A 39 9.32 4.75 -0.49
C ASN A 39 9.10 3.30 -0.96
N LEU A 40 9.34 2.32 -0.06
CA LEU A 40 9.10 0.91 -0.36
C LEU A 40 7.62 0.63 -0.64
N MET A 41 6.71 1.15 0.18
CA MET A 41 5.27 1.01 -0.03
C MET A 41 4.85 1.56 -1.39
N GLU A 42 5.33 2.75 -1.76
CA GLU A 42 5.05 3.38 -3.05
C GLU A 42 5.62 2.59 -4.23
N GLN A 43 6.82 2.00 -4.10
CA GLN A 43 7.39 1.11 -5.12
C GLN A 43 6.56 -0.15 -5.31
N CYS A 44 6.11 -0.78 -4.23
CA CYS A 44 5.23 -1.96 -4.29
C CYS A 44 3.85 -1.67 -4.93
N TRP A 45 3.46 -0.41 -5.04
CA TRP A 45 2.19 0.00 -5.65
C TRP A 45 2.26 0.24 -7.15
N ASN A 46 3.44 0.05 -7.75
CA ASN A 46 3.64 0.26 -9.17
C ASN A 46 2.72 -0.65 -10.00
N ALA A 47 2.10 -0.10 -11.03
CA ALA A 47 1.26 -0.86 -11.95
C ALA A 47 2.08 -1.78 -12.88
N ASP A 48 3.36 -1.44 -13.09
CA ASP A 48 4.31 -2.24 -13.85
C ASP A 48 4.97 -3.29 -12.94
N PRO A 49 4.71 -4.60 -13.14
CA PRO A 49 5.28 -5.67 -12.33
C PRO A 49 6.81 -5.78 -12.43
N LEU A 50 7.45 -5.12 -13.40
CA LEU A 50 8.91 -5.07 -13.50
C LEU A 50 9.53 -3.97 -12.62
N LYS A 51 8.71 -3.05 -12.09
CA LYS A 51 9.14 -1.93 -11.24
C LYS A 51 8.80 -2.12 -9.77
N ILE A 52 8.09 -3.20 -9.42
CA ILE A 52 7.94 -3.60 -8.01
C ILE A 52 9.26 -4.23 -7.52
N PRO A 53 9.60 -4.08 -6.23
CA PRO A 53 10.81 -4.65 -5.69
C PRO A 53 10.74 -6.19 -5.70
N ASP A 54 11.86 -6.82 -6.06
CA ASP A 54 12.04 -8.26 -5.91
C ASP A 54 12.37 -8.60 -4.46
N ILE A 55 11.98 -9.78 -4.01
CA ILE A 55 12.26 -10.25 -2.64
C ILE A 55 13.69 -10.81 -2.51
N TYR A 56 14.33 -11.11 -3.64
CA TYR A 56 15.67 -11.72 -3.68
C TYR A 56 16.78 -10.76 -4.06
N THR A 57 16.44 -9.52 -4.41
CA THR A 57 17.39 -8.48 -4.85
C THR A 57 17.32 -7.29 -3.90
#